data_AF-A0A9D7SZ20-F1
#
_entry.id   AF-A0A9D7SZ20-F1
#
_cell.length_a   1.000
_cell.length_b   1.000
_cell.length_c   1.000
_cell.angle_alpha   90.00
_cell.angle_beta   90.00
_cell.angle_gamma   90.00
#
_symmetry.space_group_name_H-M   'P 1'
#
loop_
_entity.id
_entity.type
_entity.pdbx_description
1 polymer ?
#
loop_
_entity_poly.entity_id
_entity_poly.type
_entity_poly.pdbx_seq_one_letter_code
_entity_poly.pdbx_strand_id
1 'polypeptide(L)'
;MEAKSHIINCHTHVFKSDAIPPFLAKTFLVWPIYYFLNTGVILGLARFWYNSKLSPRRWPYTYFYRRLQIAQYAYRSFVQRNPIARPLVSIINLLLILHAVYFIFKPLLIKLIAINSTIHTWVSAVKNVLVQFHLFYPPILQLL
;
A
#
# COMPACT_ATOMS: atom_id res chain seq x y z
N MET A 1 15.03 27.57 43.95
CA MET A 1 15.01 26.34 43.14
C MET A 1 16.46 25.99 42.86
N GLU A 2 17.02 24.98 43.54
CA GLU A 2 18.39 24.54 43.29
C GLU A 2 18.49 23.91 41.89
N ALA A 3 19.43 24.39 41.09
CA ALA A 3 19.70 23.84 39.76
C ALA A 3 20.35 22.46 39.92
N LYS A 4 19.63 21.41 39.54
CA LYS A 4 20.13 20.03 39.54
C LYS A 4 21.36 19.95 38.62
N SER A 5 22.49 19.52 39.15
CA SER A 5 23.73 19.38 38.38
C SER A 5 23.59 18.33 37.28
N HIS A 6 24.15 18.60 36.11
CA HIS A 6 24.15 17.64 35.00
C HIS A 6 25.01 16.43 35.37
N ILE A 7 24.41 15.23 35.34
CA ILE A 7 25.13 13.97 35.49
C ILE A 7 25.92 13.74 34.20
N ILE A 8 27.24 13.95 34.26
CA ILE A 8 28.16 13.69 33.14
C ILE A 8 28.58 12.22 33.23
N ASN A 9 28.23 11.43 32.22
CA ASN A 9 28.70 10.06 32.14
C ASN A 9 30.18 10.05 31.70
N CYS A 10 31.08 9.74 32.63
CA CYS A 10 32.53 9.79 32.41
C CYS A 10 33.05 8.75 31.41
N HIS A 11 32.25 7.72 31.06
CA HIS A 11 32.70 6.67 30.15
C HIS A 11 31.52 6.07 29.39
N THR A 12 31.38 6.44 28.12
CA THR A 12 30.41 5.81 27.20
C THR A 12 31.11 5.43 25.91
N HIS A 13 31.05 4.14 25.56
CA HIS A 13 31.45 3.69 24.23
C HIS A 13 30.35 4.04 23.23
N VAL A 14 30.50 5.19 22.57
CA VAL A 14 29.61 5.57 21.46
C VAL A 14 30.11 4.88 20.20
N PHE A 15 29.57 3.70 19.92
CA PHE A 15 29.86 2.99 18.68
C PHE A 15 29.22 3.75 17.51
N LYS A 16 30.06 4.26 16.60
CA LYS A 16 29.60 4.79 15.31
C LYS A 16 29.12 3.63 14.44
N SER A 17 28.22 3.91 13.49
CA SER A 17 27.63 2.91 12.57
C SER A 17 28.67 1.99 11.93
N ASP A 18 29.88 2.52 11.68
CA ASP A 18 30.95 1.87 10.93
C ASP A 18 31.79 0.93 11.82
N ALA A 19 31.63 1.03 13.14
CA ALA A 19 32.30 0.20 14.13
C ALA A 19 31.43 -0.96 14.65
N ILE A 20 30.18 -1.09 14.16
CA ILE A 20 29.27 -2.14 14.60
C ILE A 20 29.47 -3.38 13.74
N PRO A 21 29.84 -4.54 14.33
CA PRO A 21 30.01 -5.78 13.58
C PRO A 21 28.74 -6.12 12.78
N PRO A 22 28.85 -6.46 11.48
CA PRO A 22 27.68 -6.78 10.66
C PRO A 22 26.91 -8.01 11.16
N PHE A 23 27.55 -8.84 11.99
CA PHE A 23 26.97 -10.04 12.57
C PHE A 23 26.01 -9.80 13.75
N LEU A 24 25.95 -8.58 14.31
CA LEU A 24 24.95 -8.25 15.34
C LEU A 24 23.51 -8.33 14.82
N ALA A 25 23.29 -8.19 13.51
CA ALA A 25 21.96 -8.41 12.93
C ALA A 25 21.53 -9.88 13.01
N LYS A 26 22.46 -10.84 13.01
CA LYS A 26 22.16 -12.29 13.06
C LYS A 26 21.54 -12.73 14.38
N THR A 27 21.82 -12.01 15.48
CA THR A 27 21.23 -12.32 16.78
C THR A 27 19.77 -11.92 16.89
N PHE A 28 19.28 -11.02 16.02
CA PHE A 28 17.91 -10.51 16.09
C PHE A 28 17.03 -10.88 14.88
N LEU A 29 17.63 -11.24 13.74
CA LEU A 29 16.92 -11.47 12.49
C LEU A 29 17.16 -12.88 11.94
N VAL A 30 16.07 -13.56 11.57
CA VAL A 30 16.10 -14.91 10.99
C VAL A 30 16.69 -14.86 9.57
N TRP A 31 17.38 -15.92 9.16
CA TRP A 31 17.86 -16.08 7.78
C TRP A 31 16.68 -16.10 6.79
N PRO A 32 16.75 -15.42 5.62
CA PRO A 32 17.87 -14.64 5.07
C PRO A 32 17.78 -13.13 5.37
N ILE A 33 16.84 -12.70 6.22
CA ILE A 33 16.48 -11.28 6.42
C ILE A 33 17.68 -10.47 6.94
N TYR A 34 18.54 -11.08 7.75
CA TYR A 34 19.74 -10.43 8.28
C TYR A 34 20.73 -9.97 7.19
N TYR A 35 20.68 -10.53 5.97
CA TYR A 35 21.52 -10.06 4.85
C TYR A 35 21.07 -8.71 4.32
N PHE A 36 19.76 -8.43 4.38
CA PHE A 36 19.18 -7.19 3.86
C PHE A 36 19.16 -6.07 4.91
N LEU A 37 18.98 -6.42 6.18
CA LEU A 37 18.84 -5.47 7.28
C LEU A 37 20.09 -5.46 8.17
N ASN A 38 21.18 -4.91 7.64
CA ASN A 38 22.36 -4.59 8.46
C ASN A 38 22.12 -3.32 9.29
N THR A 39 22.91 -3.12 10.34
CA THR A 39 22.76 -1.97 11.24
C THR A 39 22.89 -0.62 10.52
N GLY A 40 23.71 -0.53 9.48
CA GLY A 40 23.84 0.66 8.64
C GLY A 40 22.55 1.01 7.89
N VAL A 41 21.87 0.01 7.32
CA VAL A 41 20.57 0.18 6.64
C VAL A 41 19.51 0.61 7.64
N ILE A 42 19.46 0.00 8.81
CA ILE A 42 18.50 0.37 9.87
C ILE A 42 18.74 1.81 10.32
N LEU A 43 19.98 2.19 10.60
CA LEU A 43 20.34 3.56 10.96
C LEU A 43 20.07 4.55 9.82
N GLY A 44 20.30 4.15 8.57
CA GLY A 44 19.98 4.93 7.38
C GLY A 44 18.47 5.19 7.25
N LEU A 45 17.65 4.16 7.42
CA LEU A 45 16.19 4.26 7.45
C LEU A 45 15.71 5.13 8.60
N ALA A 46 16.30 4.97 9.80
CA ALA A 46 15.99 5.84 10.94
C ALA A 46 16.35 7.30 10.65
N ARG A 47 17.55 7.57 10.13
CA ARG A 47 17.95 8.93 9.73
C ARG A 47 17.04 9.49 8.64
N PHE A 48 16.66 8.69 7.65
CA PHE A 48 15.69 9.08 6.63
C PHE A 48 14.34 9.44 7.28
N TRP A 49 13.82 8.59 8.16
CA TRP A 49 12.53 8.80 8.80
C TRP A 49 12.49 10.01 9.75
N TYR A 50 13.55 10.25 10.53
CA TYR A 50 13.56 11.30 11.54
C TYR A 50 14.14 12.63 11.03
N ASN A 51 15.19 12.58 10.21
CA ASN A 51 15.99 13.78 9.86
C ASN A 51 15.76 14.26 8.42
N SER A 52 15.32 13.40 7.48
CA SER A 52 15.13 13.80 6.08
C SER A 52 13.98 14.79 5.90
N LYS A 53 14.16 15.73 4.97
CA LYS A 53 13.08 16.63 4.51
C LYS A 53 11.97 15.88 3.77
N LEU A 54 12.31 14.76 3.12
CA LEU A 54 11.39 13.93 2.35
C LEU A 54 10.70 12.85 3.20
N SER A 55 10.95 12.82 4.50
CA SER A 55 10.40 11.81 5.39
C SER A 55 8.86 11.79 5.36
N PRO A 56 8.24 10.61 5.30
CA PRO A 56 6.79 10.45 5.47
C PRO A 56 6.24 11.08 6.74
N ARG A 57 7.06 11.14 7.80
CA ARG A 57 6.70 11.81 9.06
C ARG A 57 6.36 13.29 8.86
N ARG A 58 6.95 13.94 7.85
CA ARG A 58 6.73 15.35 7.56
C ARG A 58 5.57 15.61 6.61
N TRP A 59 5.08 14.58 5.90
CA TRP A 59 3.99 14.73 4.94
C TRP A 59 2.74 15.39 5.53
N PRO A 60 2.29 15.07 6.77
CA PRO A 60 1.14 15.75 7.38
C PRO A 60 1.23 17.26 7.45
N TYR A 61 2.45 17.81 7.55
CA TYR A 61 2.69 19.24 7.67
C TYR A 61 2.90 19.94 6.33
N THR A 62 2.92 19.19 5.22
CA THR A 62 3.05 19.78 3.89
C THR A 62 1.74 20.38 3.43
N TYR A 63 1.82 21.52 2.72
CA TYR A 63 0.65 22.19 2.16
C TYR A 63 -0.15 21.29 1.22
N PHE A 64 0.54 20.51 0.38
CA PHE A 64 -0.09 19.57 -0.56
C PHE A 64 -0.92 18.51 0.17
N TYR A 65 -0.37 17.88 1.19
CA TYR A 65 -1.09 16.86 1.95
C TYR A 65 -2.32 17.45 2.66
N ARG A 66 -2.20 18.65 3.26
CA ARG A 66 -3.34 19.34 3.88
C ARG A 66 -4.44 19.64 2.86
N ARG A 67 -4.08 20.05 1.64
CA ARG A 67 -5.06 20.26 0.55
C ARG A 67 -5.74 18.96 0.14
N LEU A 68 -4.99 17.87 0.00
CA LEU A 68 -5.57 16.57 -0.31
C LEU A 68 -6.54 16.10 0.78
N GLN A 69 -6.22 16.28 2.06
CA GLN A 69 -7.12 15.96 3.16
C GLN A 69 -8.41 16.78 3.11
N ILE A 70 -8.31 18.10 2.87
CA ILE A 70 -9.48 18.97 2.74
C ILE A 70 -10.32 18.54 1.54
N ALA A 71 -9.70 18.26 0.39
CA ALA A 71 -10.40 17.78 -0.81
C ALA A 71 -11.09 16.43 -0.58
N GLN A 72 -10.41 15.49 0.08
CA GLN A 72 -10.97 14.19 0.44
C GLN A 72 -12.16 14.32 1.39
N TYR A 73 -12.05 15.18 2.40
CA TYR A 73 -13.13 15.47 3.34
C TYR A 73 -14.32 16.12 2.62
N ALA A 74 -14.07 17.12 1.78
CA ALA A 74 -15.10 17.80 0.98
C ALA A 74 -15.82 16.81 0.05
N TYR A 75 -15.09 15.93 -0.64
CA TYR A 75 -15.66 14.86 -1.45
C TYR A 75 -16.56 13.93 -0.63
N ARG A 76 -16.07 13.43 0.52
CA ARG A 76 -16.87 12.57 1.41
C ARG A 76 -18.14 13.26 1.87
N SER A 77 -18.04 14.52 2.29
CA SER A 77 -19.19 15.33 2.70
C SER A 77 -20.17 15.54 1.55
N PHE A 78 -19.68 15.80 0.33
CA PHE A 78 -20.53 15.94 -0.86
C PHE A 78 -21.30 14.66 -1.16
N VAL A 79 -20.64 13.50 -1.15
CA VAL A 79 -21.29 12.21 -1.41
C VAL A 79 -22.33 11.87 -0.34
N GLN A 80 -22.06 12.19 0.93
CA GLN A 80 -22.98 11.89 2.02
C GLN A 80 -24.21 12.80 2.06
N ARG A 81 -24.05 14.08 1.72
CA ARG A 81 -25.15 15.07 1.75
C ARG A 81 -26.09 14.95 0.55
N ASN A 82 -25.61 14.43 -0.58
CA ASN A 82 -26.41 14.30 -1.79
C ASN A 82 -27.03 12.90 -1.87
N PRO A 83 -28.35 12.74 -1.74
CA PRO A 83 -29.01 11.43 -1.75
C PRO A 83 -28.87 10.70 -3.10
N ILE A 84 -28.59 11.43 -4.19
CA ILE A 84 -28.33 10.88 -5.52
C ILE A 84 -26.86 10.48 -5.69
N ALA A 85 -25.92 11.26 -5.16
CA ALA A 85 -24.49 10.99 -5.33
C ALA A 85 -24.06 9.71 -4.62
N ARG A 86 -24.65 9.42 -3.44
CA ARG A 86 -24.35 8.22 -2.66
C ARG A 86 -24.59 6.90 -3.41
N PRO A 87 -25.79 6.61 -3.96
CA PRO A 87 -26.02 5.37 -4.71
C PRO A 87 -25.16 5.32 -5.98
N LEU A 88 -24.96 6.45 -6.67
CA LEU A 88 -24.14 6.51 -7.88
C LEU A 88 -22.68 6.13 -7.59
N VAL A 89 -22.07 6.72 -6.56
CA VAL A 89 -20.70 6.35 -6.14
C VAL A 89 -20.64 4.90 -5.67
N SER A 90 -21.68 4.39 -5.01
CA SER A 90 -21.75 2.99 -4.60
C SER A 90 -21.76 2.04 -5.79
N ILE A 91 -22.51 2.36 -6.86
CA ILE A 91 -22.54 1.58 -8.10
C ILE A 91 -21.18 1.62 -8.78
N ILE A 92 -20.55 2.80 -8.90
CA ILE A 92 -19.20 2.92 -9.47
C ILE A 92 -18.19 2.09 -8.67
N ASN A 93 -18.21 2.18 -7.34
CA ASN A 93 -17.32 1.40 -6.47
C ASN A 93 -17.55 -0.10 -6.63
N LEU A 94 -18.81 -0.55 -6.73
CA LEU A 94 -19.15 -1.94 -6.99
C LEU A 94 -18.55 -2.41 -8.32
N LEU A 95 -18.71 -1.61 -9.39
CA LEU A 95 -18.11 -1.92 -10.70
C LEU A 95 -16.59 -2.00 -10.62
N LEU A 96 -15.92 -1.07 -9.93
CA LEU A 96 -14.46 -1.10 -9.75
C LEU A 96 -14.00 -2.34 -8.97
N ILE A 97 -14.73 -2.73 -7.92
CA ILE A 97 -14.43 -3.95 -7.15
C ILE A 97 -14.60 -5.18 -8.04
N LEU A 98 -15.68 -5.27 -8.82
CA LEU A 98 -15.91 -6.37 -9.76
C LEU A 98 -14.77 -6.49 -10.78
N HIS A 99 -14.29 -5.37 -11.31
CA HIS A 99 -13.13 -5.35 -12.20
C HIS A 99 -11.86 -5.82 -11.49
N ALA A 100 -11.56 -5.28 -10.31
CA ALA A 100 -10.37 -5.64 -9.56
C ALA A 100 -10.35 -7.15 -9.23
N VAL A 101 -11.49 -7.69 -8.76
CA VAL A 101 -11.67 -9.11 -8.49
C VAL A 101 -11.45 -9.93 -9.77
N TYR A 102 -12.07 -9.56 -10.88
CA TYR A 102 -11.87 -10.26 -12.15
C TYR A 102 -10.39 -10.31 -12.55
N PHE A 103 -9.67 -9.18 -12.50
CA PHE A 103 -8.26 -9.12 -12.88
C PHE A 103 -7.35 -9.92 -11.94
N ILE A 104 -7.58 -9.84 -10.63
CA ILE A 104 -6.79 -10.58 -9.63
C ILE A 104 -7.00 -12.09 -9.79
N PHE A 105 -8.24 -12.54 -10.00
CA PHE A 105 -8.59 -13.96 -10.07
C PHE A 105 -8.56 -14.55 -11.48
N LYS A 106 -8.33 -13.74 -12.52
CA LYS A 106 -8.18 -14.18 -13.91
C LYS A 106 -7.29 -15.44 -14.09
N PRO A 107 -6.05 -15.51 -13.55
CA PRO A 107 -5.21 -16.69 -13.74
C PRO A 107 -5.79 -17.95 -13.08
N LEU A 108 -6.51 -17.79 -11.97
CA LEU A 108 -7.21 -18.90 -11.31
C LEU A 108 -8.43 -19.35 -12.15
N LEU A 109 -9.21 -18.40 -12.66
CA LEU A 109 -10.36 -18.66 -13.53
C LEU A 109 -9.97 -19.43 -14.78
N ILE A 110 -8.85 -19.09 -15.43
CA ILE A 110 -8.35 -19.80 -16.61
C ILE A 110 -8.08 -21.28 -16.28
N LYS A 111 -7.46 -21.56 -15.13
CA LYS A 111 -7.21 -22.94 -14.68
C LYS A 111 -8.50 -23.70 -14.38
N LEU A 112 -9.48 -23.05 -13.76
CA LEU A 112 -10.78 -23.66 -13.45
C LEU A 112 -11.61 -23.95 -14.70
N ILE A 113 -11.55 -23.05 -15.69
CA ILE A 113 -12.18 -23.21 -17.01
C ILE A 113 -11.60 -24.42 -17.75
N ALA A 114 -10.27 -24.63 -17.68
CA ALA A 114 -9.61 -25.77 -18.31
C ALA A 114 -10.06 -27.13 -17.73
N ILE A 115 -10.60 -27.14 -16.50
CA ILE A 115 -11.02 -28.35 -15.79
C ILE A 115 -12.50 -28.68 -16.06
N ASN A 116 -13.36 -27.68 -16.30
CA ASN A 116 -14.80 -27.89 -16.42
C ASN A 116 -15.45 -27.00 -17.51
N SER A 117 -15.98 -27.64 -18.55
CA SER A 117 -16.64 -27.00 -19.68
C SER A 117 -17.93 -26.25 -19.31
N THR A 118 -18.64 -26.67 -18.26
CA THR A 118 -19.83 -25.97 -17.74
C THR A 118 -19.48 -24.64 -17.08
N ILE A 119 -18.30 -24.54 -16.44
CA ILE A 119 -17.82 -23.29 -15.85
C ILE A 119 -17.48 -22.29 -16.98
N HIS A 120 -16.92 -22.78 -18.09
CA HIS A 120 -16.61 -21.96 -19.25
C HIS A 120 -17.84 -21.28 -19.86
N THR A 121 -18.97 -22.00 -20.01
CA THR A 121 -20.20 -21.44 -20.59
C THR A 121 -20.80 -20.36 -19.70
N TRP A 122 -20.83 -20.59 -18.37
CA TRP A 122 -21.29 -19.59 -17.41
C TRP A 122 -20.43 -18.33 -17.39
N VAL A 123 -19.09 -18.49 -17.32
CA VAL A 123 -18.17 -17.34 -17.31
C VAL A 123 -18.27 -16.54 -18.62
N SER A 124 -18.42 -17.23 -19.76
CA SER A 124 -18.59 -16.59 -21.07
C SER A 124 -19.92 -15.86 -21.19
N ALA A 125 -21.02 -16.43 -20.67
CA ALA A 125 -22.31 -15.76 -20.64
C ALA A 125 -22.26 -14.47 -19.81
N VAL A 126 -21.70 -14.53 -18.60
CA VAL A 126 -21.52 -13.34 -17.73
C VAL A 126 -20.63 -12.31 -18.40
N LYS A 127 -19.52 -12.72 -19.03
CA LYS A 127 -18.63 -11.84 -19.79
C LYS A 127 -19.39 -11.14 -20.92
N ASN A 128 -20.18 -11.87 -21.70
CA ASN A 128 -20.91 -11.30 -22.84
C ASN A 128 -21.96 -10.29 -22.39
N VAL A 129 -22.68 -10.57 -21.29
CA VAL A 129 -23.61 -9.62 -20.67
C VAL A 129 -22.87 -8.34 -20.26
N LEU A 130 -21.73 -8.46 -19.58
CA LEU A 130 -20.93 -7.31 -19.14
C LEU A 130 -20.38 -6.49 -20.32
N VAL A 131 -19.97 -7.14 -21.41
CA VAL A 131 -19.52 -6.47 -22.64
C VAL A 131 -20.68 -5.76 -23.34
N GLN A 132 -21.85 -6.40 -23.42
CA GLN A 132 -23.05 -5.84 -24.04
C GLN A 132 -23.51 -4.55 -23.36
N PHE A 133 -23.41 -4.50 -22.02
CA PHE A 133 -23.71 -3.29 -21.25
C PHE A 133 -22.57 -2.27 -21.22
N HIS A 134 -21.49 -2.48 -22.00
CA HIS A 134 -20.29 -1.64 -22.00
C HIS A 134 -19.65 -1.45 -20.62
N LEU A 135 -19.90 -2.41 -19.72
CA LEU A 135 -19.36 -2.42 -18.37
C LEU A 135 -17.98 -3.03 -18.32
N PHE A 136 -17.59 -3.85 -19.31
CA PHE A 136 -16.30 -4.53 -19.32
C PHE A 136 -15.63 -4.45 -20.70
N TYR A 137 -14.39 -3.97 -20.74
CA TYR A 137 -13.57 -3.90 -21.95
C TYR A 137 -12.42 -4.91 -21.84
N PRO A 138 -12.53 -6.10 -22.48
CA PRO A 138 -11.41 -7.01 -22.51
C PRO A 138 -10.23 -6.39 -23.28
N PRO A 139 -8.98 -6.59 -22.84
CA PRO A 139 -7.82 -6.18 -23.63
C PRO A 139 -7.89 -6.88 -24.99
N ILE A 140 -7.66 -6.12 -26.06
CA ILE A 140 -7.79 -6.51 -27.49
C ILE A 140 -7.06 -7.83 -27.82
N LEU A 141 -6.05 -8.20 -27.03
CA LEU A 141 -5.19 -9.38 -27.20
C LEU A 141 -5.79 -10.72 -26.73
N GLN A 142 -7.10 -10.85 -26.48
CA GLN A 142 -7.73 -12.10 -26.03
C GLN A 142 -8.84 -12.63 -26.95
N LEU A 143 -8.75 -12.34 -28.26
CA LEU A 143 -9.62 -12.88 -29.29
C LEU A 143 -9.05 -14.14 -29.99
N LEU A 144 -7.97 -14.72 -29.45
CA LEU A 144 -7.44 -16.05 -29.79
C LEU A 144 -7.46 -16.93 -28.54
#